data_AF-A0A2W5F965-F1
#
_entry.id   AF-A0A2W5F965-F1
#
_cell.length_a   1.000
_cell.length_b   1.000
_cell.length_c   1.000
_cell.angle_alpha   90.00
_cell.angle_beta   90.00
_cell.angle_gamma   90.00
#
_symmetry.space_group_name_H-M   'P 1'
#
loop_
_entity.id
_entity.type
_entity.pdbx_description
1 polymer ?
#
loop_
_entity_poly.entity_id
_entity_poly.type
_entity_poly.pdbx_seq_one_letter_code
_entity_poly.pdbx_strand_id
1 'polypeptide(L)'
;MDTSSHDFVTVHMRGLKAALVACAAQRRASVSAVVRVAVGRELGLEGAGGGELSNDAIGATDDGAWTKLSIRMRRSEAERLDTGARAAGLSRGAYLAGLVDHVPVLLAGGRLEHIAALTASCAELSTLSRNVHQLTALLSAGDVQRALAYRDLLDKVADDVRKHLRLAAQTLANLQPGRRATSSGRAAQPQRSR
;
A
#
# COMPACT_ATOMS: atom_id res chain seq x y z
N MET A 1 -12.91 -18.31 8.88
CA MET A 1 -12.33 -18.09 10.22
C MET A 1 -12.46 -16.60 10.50
N ASP A 2 -13.42 -16.25 11.34
CA ASP A 2 -13.93 -14.90 11.52
C ASP A 2 -12.90 -13.97 12.17
N THR A 3 -12.42 -13.00 11.40
CA THR A 3 -11.60 -11.91 11.92
C THR A 3 -12.50 -10.95 12.68
N SER A 4 -12.35 -10.91 14.00
CA SER A 4 -13.08 -10.00 14.91
C SER A 4 -13.03 -8.55 14.39
N SER A 5 -14.14 -8.08 13.83
CA SER A 5 -14.37 -6.68 13.48
C SER A 5 -14.50 -5.90 14.79
N HIS A 6 -13.46 -5.18 15.17
CA HIS A 6 -13.49 -4.34 16.35
C HIS A 6 -14.21 -3.02 16.03
N ASP A 7 -15.35 -2.79 16.66
CA ASP A 7 -16.08 -1.52 16.54
C ASP A 7 -15.39 -0.42 17.36
N PHE A 8 -15.13 0.73 16.75
CA PHE A 8 -14.50 1.88 17.40
C PHE A 8 -15.39 3.12 17.33
N VAL A 9 -15.60 3.75 18.48
CA VAL A 9 -16.31 5.04 18.60
C VAL A 9 -15.33 6.09 19.12
N THR A 10 -15.19 7.21 18.40
CA THR A 10 -14.39 8.36 18.87
C THR A 10 -15.32 9.39 19.50
N VAL A 11 -15.18 9.62 20.80
CA VAL A 11 -16.02 10.56 21.56
C VAL A 11 -15.18 11.73 22.07
N HIS A 12 -15.68 12.95 21.88
CA HIS A 12 -15.06 14.13 22.47
C HIS A 12 -15.47 14.25 23.94
N MET A 13 -14.54 14.01 24.86
CA MET A 13 -14.84 13.84 26.29
C MET A 13 -15.18 15.12 27.06
N ARG A 14 -15.12 16.31 26.43
CA ARG A 14 -15.52 17.63 26.99
C ARG A 14 -15.17 17.83 28.50
N GLY A 15 -13.98 17.43 28.93
CA GLY A 15 -13.51 17.59 30.32
C GLY A 15 -13.53 16.32 31.20
N LEU A 16 -14.20 15.23 30.78
CA LEU A 16 -14.32 13.99 31.56
C LEU A 16 -13.06 13.11 31.60
N LYS A 17 -12.02 13.46 30.82
CA LYS A 17 -10.81 12.63 30.68
C LYS A 17 -10.10 12.39 32.01
N ALA A 18 -9.95 13.43 32.83
CA ALA A 18 -9.23 13.33 34.10
C ALA A 18 -9.95 12.39 35.09
N ALA A 19 -11.28 12.53 35.19
CA ALA A 19 -12.10 11.66 36.03
C ALA A 19 -12.07 10.20 35.56
N LEU A 20 -12.07 9.96 34.25
CA LEU A 20 -11.98 8.61 33.69
C LEU A 20 -10.62 7.95 33.94
N VAL A 21 -9.53 8.71 33.81
CA VAL A 21 -8.18 8.22 34.12
C VAL A 21 -8.06 7.89 35.61
N ALA A 22 -8.58 8.74 36.50
CA ALA A 22 -8.60 8.48 37.94
C ALA A 22 -9.44 7.23 38.29
N CYS A 23 -10.61 7.08 37.68
CA CYS A 23 -11.47 5.91 37.84
C CYS A 23 -10.79 4.62 37.37
N ALA A 24 -10.12 4.67 36.21
CA ALA A 24 -9.35 3.56 35.68
C ALA A 24 -8.19 3.15 36.61
N ALA A 25 -7.46 4.12 37.14
CA ALA A 25 -6.39 3.89 38.11
C ALA A 25 -6.91 3.25 39.42
N GLN A 26 -8.00 3.77 39.98
CA GLN A 26 -8.62 3.23 41.20
C GLN A 26 -9.09 1.78 41.02
N ARG A 27 -9.57 1.44 39.82
CA ARG A 27 -10.08 0.11 39.46
C ARG A 27 -9.01 -0.82 38.90
N ARG A 28 -7.74 -0.38 38.80
CA ARG A 28 -6.63 -1.08 38.14
C ARG A 28 -7.01 -1.62 36.76
N ALA A 29 -7.79 -0.85 36.00
CA ALA A 29 -8.30 -1.20 34.69
C ALA A 29 -7.85 -0.17 33.65
N SER A 30 -7.94 -0.51 32.36
CA SER A 30 -7.73 0.48 31.31
C SER A 30 -8.92 1.43 31.19
N VAL A 31 -8.68 2.66 30.72
CA VAL A 31 -9.75 3.63 30.45
C VAL A 31 -10.79 3.05 29.49
N SER A 32 -10.36 2.31 28.46
CA SER A 32 -11.26 1.65 27.53
C SER A 32 -12.12 0.57 28.19
N ALA A 33 -11.58 -0.19 29.15
CA ALA A 33 -12.37 -1.16 29.90
C ALA A 33 -13.45 -0.48 30.77
N VAL A 34 -13.09 0.61 31.46
CA VAL A 34 -14.05 1.41 32.25
C VAL A 34 -15.17 1.97 31.36
N VAL A 35 -14.82 2.51 30.20
CA VAL A 35 -15.80 3.05 29.24
C VAL A 35 -16.70 1.95 28.69
N ARG A 36 -16.15 0.79 28.30
CA ARG A 36 -16.97 -0.33 27.78
C ARG A 36 -17.95 -0.85 28.82
N VAL A 37 -17.54 -0.99 30.08
CA VAL A 37 -18.44 -1.40 31.17
C VAL A 37 -19.55 -0.37 31.37
N ALA A 38 -19.20 0.93 31.42
CA ALA A 38 -20.18 1.99 31.58
C ALA A 38 -21.19 2.06 30.42
N VAL A 39 -20.71 1.89 29.18
CA VAL A 39 -21.56 1.84 27.98
C VAL A 39 -22.44 0.58 27.98
N GLY A 40 -21.88 -0.59 28.33
CA GLY A 40 -22.63 -1.84 28.44
C GLY A 40 -23.76 -1.74 29.47
N ARG A 41 -23.49 -1.09 30.61
CA ARG A 41 -24.51 -0.81 31.63
C ARG A 41 -25.65 0.06 31.12
N GLU A 42 -25.32 1.17 30.46
CA GLU A 42 -26.33 2.09 29.92
C GLU A 42 -27.18 1.45 28.81
N LEU A 43 -26.59 0.53 28.06
CA LEU A 43 -27.27 -0.24 27.02
C LEU A 43 -28.03 -1.45 27.57
N GLY A 44 -28.01 -1.70 28.89
CA GLY A 44 -28.70 -2.84 29.52
C GLY A 44 -28.07 -4.21 29.21
N LEU A 45 -26.78 -4.25 28.85
CA LEU A 45 -26.06 -5.45 28.41
C LEU A 45 -25.28 -6.16 29.54
N GLU A 46 -25.58 -5.87 30.81
CA GLU A 46 -24.85 -6.47 31.94
C GLU A 46 -25.21 -7.97 32.10
N GLY A 47 -24.33 -8.85 31.59
CA GLY A 47 -24.43 -10.30 31.78
C GLY A 47 -23.69 -11.16 30.75
N ALA A 48 -23.28 -10.63 29.60
CA ALA A 48 -22.61 -11.41 28.56
C ALA A 48 -21.18 -10.91 28.31
N GLY A 49 -20.19 -11.67 28.78
CA GLY A 49 -18.82 -11.59 28.25
C GLY A 49 -17.77 -11.05 29.20
N GLY A 50 -17.49 -11.81 30.26
CA GLY A 50 -16.12 -11.87 30.78
C GLY A 50 -15.21 -12.45 29.71
N GLY A 51 -14.65 -11.57 28.87
CA GLY A 51 -13.62 -11.91 27.89
C GLY A 51 -12.26 -11.53 28.47
N GLU A 52 -11.43 -12.55 28.64
CA GLU A 52 -10.19 -12.60 29.40
C GLU A 52 -9.16 -11.51 29.10
N LEU A 53 -8.44 -11.19 30.18
CA LEU A 53 -7.15 -10.52 30.19
C LEU A 53 -6.17 -11.26 29.27
N SER A 54 -5.80 -10.66 28.15
CA SER A 54 -4.54 -11.00 27.48
C SER A 54 -3.60 -9.81 27.56
N ASN A 55 -2.74 -9.92 28.57
CA ASN A 55 -1.51 -9.17 28.75
C ASN A 55 -0.51 -9.60 27.67
N ASP A 56 0.14 -8.61 27.05
CA ASP A 56 1.47 -8.63 26.44
C ASP A 56 2.00 -9.97 25.87
N ALA A 57 2.06 -10.08 24.55
CA ALA A 57 2.99 -10.96 23.85
C ALA A 57 3.93 -10.11 22.99
N ILE A 58 5.12 -9.90 23.55
CA ILE A 58 6.29 -9.30 22.94
C ILE A 58 6.71 -10.13 21.72
N GLY A 59 6.98 -9.45 20.59
CA GLY A 59 7.88 -9.95 19.55
C GLY A 59 7.27 -10.88 18.51
N ALA A 60 6.43 -10.33 17.63
CA ALA A 60 6.33 -10.82 16.27
C ALA A 60 6.65 -9.65 15.33
N THR A 61 7.71 -9.77 14.55
CA THR A 61 7.98 -8.88 13.41
C THR A 61 6.87 -9.12 12.39
N ASP A 62 5.77 -8.39 12.55
CA ASP A 62 4.62 -8.47 11.68
C ASP A 62 4.87 -7.56 10.47
N ASP A 63 5.37 -8.16 9.40
CA ASP A 63 5.56 -7.55 8.07
C ASP A 63 4.20 -7.25 7.37
N GLY A 64 3.08 -7.41 8.09
CA GLY A 64 1.72 -7.13 7.60
C GLY A 64 0.78 -6.43 8.60
N ALA A 65 1.22 -6.07 9.81
CA ALA A 65 0.39 -5.35 10.78
C ALA A 65 0.18 -3.90 10.35
N TRP A 66 -1.03 -3.57 9.89
CA TRP A 66 -1.42 -2.18 9.73
C TRP A 66 -1.55 -1.52 11.11
N THR A 67 -0.87 -0.39 11.31
CA THR A 67 -1.00 0.42 12.53
C THR A 67 -1.94 1.60 12.27
N LYS A 68 -3.03 1.71 13.05
CA LYS A 68 -3.95 2.85 12.97
C LYS A 68 -3.29 4.12 13.50
N LEU A 69 -3.06 5.09 12.62
CA LEU A 69 -2.47 6.37 12.97
C LEU A 69 -3.54 7.47 13.11
N SER A 70 -3.48 8.25 14.20
CA SER A 70 -4.32 9.44 14.40
C SER A 70 -3.46 10.71 14.34
N ILE A 71 -3.60 11.50 13.27
CA ILE A 71 -2.82 12.71 13.03
C ILE A 71 -3.73 13.94 13.08
N ARG A 72 -3.26 15.03 13.67
CA ARG A 72 -3.88 16.35 13.51
C ARG A 72 -3.20 17.10 12.38
N MET A 73 -4.00 17.58 11.44
CA MET A 73 -3.53 18.32 10.26
C MET A 73 -4.44 19.51 10.02
N ARG A 74 -3.91 20.54 9.36
CA ARG A 74 -4.73 21.68 8.91
C ARG A 74 -5.70 21.18 7.85
N ARG A 75 -6.86 21.83 7.75
CA ARG A 75 -7.88 21.49 6.76
C ARG A 75 -7.33 21.43 5.33
N SER A 76 -6.53 22.43 4.95
CA SER A 76 -5.89 22.50 3.63
C SER A 76 -4.92 21.35 3.36
N GLU A 77 -4.29 20.78 4.38
CA GLU A 77 -3.38 19.63 4.24
C GLU A 77 -4.17 18.33 4.05
N ALA A 78 -5.27 18.16 4.79
CA ALA A 78 -6.17 17.04 4.62
C ALA A 78 -6.84 17.04 3.23
N GLU A 79 -7.27 18.20 2.73
CA GLU A 79 -7.84 18.34 1.39
C GLU A 79 -6.82 18.01 0.28
N ARG A 80 -5.56 18.41 0.45
CA ARG A 80 -4.46 18.03 -0.44
C ARG A 80 -4.19 16.52 -0.42
N LEU A 81 -4.19 15.91 0.76
CA LEU A 81 -4.02 14.46 0.90
C LEU A 81 -5.14 13.70 0.18
N ASP A 82 -6.38 14.14 0.34
CA ASP A 82 -7.55 13.55 -0.32
C ASP A 82 -7.47 13.68 -1.83
N THR A 83 -7.14 14.87 -2.31
CA THR A 83 -7.04 15.14 -3.75
C THR A 83 -5.91 14.34 -4.37
N GLY A 84 -4.74 14.31 -3.74
CA GLY A 84 -3.59 13.52 -4.19
C GLY A 84 -3.87 12.02 -4.21
N ALA A 85 -4.50 11.48 -3.15
CA ALA A 85 -4.86 10.07 -3.09
C ALA A 85 -5.86 9.68 -4.20
N ARG A 86 -6.89 10.51 -4.43
CA ARG A 86 -7.86 10.28 -5.51
C ARG A 86 -7.20 10.35 -6.90
N ALA A 87 -6.37 11.37 -7.15
CA ALA A 87 -5.65 11.51 -8.40
C ALA A 87 -4.70 10.32 -8.68
N ALA A 88 -4.10 9.75 -7.63
CA ALA A 88 -3.27 8.56 -7.74
C ALA A 88 -4.05 7.23 -7.81
N GLY A 89 -5.38 7.25 -7.63
CA GLY A 89 -6.23 6.06 -7.53
C GLY A 89 -5.91 5.19 -6.32
N LEU A 90 -5.55 5.79 -5.18
CA LEU A 90 -5.14 5.11 -3.96
C LEU A 90 -6.04 5.46 -2.77
N SER A 91 -6.04 4.60 -1.75
CA SER A 91 -6.57 4.99 -0.44
C SER A 91 -5.68 6.06 0.20
N ARG A 92 -6.24 6.85 1.13
CA ARG A 92 -5.46 7.86 1.89
C ARG A 92 -4.24 7.25 2.58
N GLY A 93 -4.41 6.07 3.18
CA GLY A 93 -3.33 5.37 3.88
C GLY A 93 -2.24 4.88 2.93
N ALA A 94 -2.62 4.28 1.79
CA ALA A 94 -1.66 3.82 0.78
C ALA A 94 -0.93 4.99 0.11
N TYR A 95 -1.63 6.10 -0.16
CA TYR A 95 -1.02 7.31 -0.69
C TYR A 95 -0.03 7.92 0.32
N LEU A 96 -0.42 8.04 1.59
CA LEU A 96 0.47 8.54 2.65
C LEU A 96 1.69 7.64 2.85
N ALA A 97 1.52 6.31 2.88
CA ALA A 97 2.62 5.36 2.97
C ALA A 97 3.59 5.50 1.79
N GLY A 98 3.06 5.59 0.55
CA GLY A 98 3.90 5.78 -0.63
C GLY A 98 4.62 7.13 -0.66
N LEU A 99 4.04 8.19 -0.08
CA LEU A 99 4.75 9.46 0.11
C LEU A 99 5.89 9.35 1.13
N VAL A 100 5.68 8.61 2.23
CA VAL A 100 6.72 8.31 3.23
C VAL A 100 7.85 7.49 2.62
N ASP A 101 7.51 6.55 1.74
CA ASP A 101 8.46 5.72 1.00
C ASP A 101 9.09 6.45 -0.20
N HIS A 102 8.82 7.74 -0.38
CA HIS A 102 9.34 8.58 -1.46
C HIS A 102 9.12 7.97 -2.86
N VAL A 103 7.98 7.32 -3.08
CA VAL A 103 7.62 6.77 -4.40
C VAL A 103 7.56 7.92 -5.42
N PRO A 104 8.44 7.93 -6.45
CA PRO A 104 8.60 9.08 -7.34
C PRO A 104 7.30 9.52 -8.03
N VAL A 105 6.49 8.57 -8.51
CA VAL A 105 5.24 8.88 -9.22
C VAL A 105 4.18 9.53 -8.32
N LEU A 106 4.26 9.36 -7.00
CA LEU A 106 3.31 9.99 -6.07
C LEU A 106 3.72 11.44 -5.72
N LEU A 107 5.01 11.75 -5.85
CA LEU A 107 5.56 13.10 -5.66
C LEU A 107 5.39 13.96 -6.91
N ALA A 108 5.66 13.38 -8.09
CA ALA A 108 5.52 14.06 -9.38
C ALA A 108 4.09 14.04 -9.92
N GLY A 109 3.25 13.11 -9.45
CA GLY A 109 1.93 12.83 -10.02
C GLY A 109 2.01 11.91 -11.24
N GLY A 110 0.85 11.61 -11.83
CA GLY A 110 0.79 10.88 -13.10
C GLY A 110 0.68 9.35 -12.99
N ARG A 111 0.35 8.80 -11.81
CA ARG A 111 0.35 7.34 -11.58
C ARG A 111 -0.62 6.61 -12.51
N LEU A 112 -1.81 7.16 -12.73
CA LEU A 112 -2.81 6.54 -13.60
C LEU A 112 -2.36 6.53 -15.05
N GLU A 113 -1.68 7.58 -15.50
CA GLU A 113 -1.10 7.73 -16.82
C GLU A 113 0.00 6.70 -17.06
N HIS A 114 0.86 6.45 -16.07
CA HIS A 114 1.88 5.39 -16.15
C HIS A 114 1.25 3.99 -16.22
N ILE A 115 0.18 3.73 -15.44
CA ILE A 115 -0.56 2.46 -15.50
C ILE A 115 -1.25 2.30 -16.86
N ALA A 116 -1.87 3.36 -17.39
CA ALA A 116 -2.50 3.35 -18.70
C ALA A 116 -1.47 3.08 -19.81
N ALA A 117 -0.31 3.75 -19.77
CA ALA A 117 0.78 3.52 -20.73
C ALA A 117 1.31 2.08 -20.68
N LEU A 118 1.47 1.53 -19.46
CA LEU A 118 1.87 0.13 -19.30
C LEU A 118 0.79 -0.83 -19.82
N THR A 119 -0.48 -0.55 -19.56
CA THR A 119 -1.62 -1.36 -20.05
C THR A 119 -1.67 -1.37 -21.58
N ALA A 120 -1.52 -0.21 -22.22
CA ALA A 120 -1.43 -0.11 -23.67
C ALA A 120 -0.23 -0.89 -24.23
N SER A 121 0.94 -0.75 -23.60
CA SER A 121 2.14 -1.51 -23.95
C SER A 121 1.93 -3.02 -23.86
N CYS A 122 1.24 -3.52 -22.83
CA CYS A 122 0.90 -4.93 -22.68
C CYS A 122 -0.08 -5.41 -23.76
N ALA A 123 -1.05 -4.59 -24.15
CA ALA A 123 -1.98 -4.90 -25.23
C ALA A 123 -1.28 -5.01 -26.60
N GLU A 124 -0.32 -4.12 -26.88
CA GLU A 124 0.53 -4.18 -28.08
C GLU A 124 1.38 -5.46 -28.08
N LEU A 125 2.05 -5.80 -26.97
CA LEU A 125 2.80 -7.05 -26.83
C LEU A 125 1.93 -8.31 -26.98
N SER A 126 0.69 -8.28 -26.47
CA SER A 126 -0.25 -9.39 -26.64
C SER A 126 -0.64 -9.60 -28.11
N THR A 127 -0.85 -8.51 -28.86
CA THR A 127 -1.08 -8.56 -30.30
C THR A 127 0.14 -9.09 -31.05
N LEU A 128 1.34 -8.61 -30.70
CA LEU A 128 2.58 -9.11 -31.28
C LEU A 128 2.76 -10.61 -31.03
N SER A 129 2.51 -11.08 -29.80
CA SER A 129 2.56 -12.51 -29.45
C SER A 129 1.62 -13.34 -30.31
N ARG A 130 0.36 -12.91 -30.49
CA ARG A 130 -0.61 -13.59 -31.37
C ARG A 130 -0.13 -13.66 -32.82
N ASN A 131 0.44 -12.58 -33.34
CA ASN A 131 0.97 -12.54 -34.70
C ASN A 131 2.15 -13.52 -34.89
N VAL A 132 3.05 -13.60 -33.90
CA VAL A 132 4.17 -14.56 -33.91
C VAL A 132 3.68 -16.01 -33.86
N HIS A 133 2.67 -16.31 -33.04
CA HIS A 133 2.05 -17.64 -32.99
C HIS A 133 1.39 -18.02 -34.32
N GLN A 134 0.66 -17.09 -34.93
CA GLN A 134 0.02 -17.32 -36.23
C GLN A 134 1.06 -17.55 -37.34
N LEU A 135 2.15 -16.77 -37.35
CA LEU A 135 3.27 -17.00 -38.27
C LEU A 135 3.88 -18.39 -38.06
N THR A 136 4.11 -18.78 -36.80
CA THR A 136 4.65 -20.10 -36.46
C THR A 136 3.76 -21.23 -36.99
N ALA A 137 2.44 -21.07 -36.89
CA ALA A 137 1.47 -22.03 -37.42
C ALA A 137 1.51 -22.09 -38.97
N LEU A 138 1.59 -20.94 -39.66
CA LEU A 138 1.70 -20.89 -41.12
C LEU A 138 2.99 -21.55 -41.63
N LEU A 139 4.12 -21.28 -40.98
CA LEU A 139 5.40 -21.89 -41.32
C LEU A 139 5.38 -23.41 -41.09
N SER A 140 4.76 -23.86 -39.99
CA SER A 140 4.60 -25.29 -39.71
C SER A 140 3.70 -26.00 -40.71
N ALA A 141 2.72 -25.29 -41.27
CA ALA A 141 1.83 -25.79 -42.33
C ALA A 141 2.45 -25.70 -43.74
N GLY A 142 3.65 -25.12 -43.89
CA GLY A 142 4.30 -24.91 -45.19
C GLY A 142 3.70 -23.79 -46.04
N ASP A 143 2.84 -22.94 -45.48
CA ASP A 143 2.18 -21.84 -46.20
C ASP A 143 3.06 -20.58 -46.26
N VAL A 144 4.12 -20.66 -47.07
CA VAL A 144 5.13 -19.62 -47.21
C VAL A 144 4.54 -18.32 -47.77
N GLN A 145 3.55 -18.40 -48.68
CA GLN A 145 2.94 -17.21 -49.28
C GLN A 145 2.18 -16.37 -48.25
N ARG A 146 1.42 -17.00 -47.35
CA ARG A 146 0.78 -16.26 -46.25
C ARG A 146 1.77 -15.81 -45.18
N ALA A 147 2.83 -16.59 -44.92
CA ALA A 147 3.88 -16.22 -43.98
C ALA A 147 4.65 -14.95 -44.41
N LEU A 148 4.84 -14.73 -45.72
CA LEU A 148 5.53 -13.52 -46.24
C LEU A 148 4.85 -12.21 -45.83
N ALA A 149 3.54 -12.22 -45.54
CA ALA A 149 2.82 -11.03 -45.06
C ALA A 149 3.31 -10.53 -43.69
N TYR A 150 4.03 -11.36 -42.92
CA TYR A 150 4.58 -11.00 -41.61
C TYR A 150 6.02 -10.46 -41.66
N ARG A 151 6.65 -10.38 -42.85
CA ARG A 151 8.06 -9.97 -42.98
C ARG A 151 8.33 -8.59 -42.35
N ASP A 152 7.51 -7.60 -42.69
CA ASP A 152 7.69 -6.24 -42.17
C ASP A 152 7.47 -6.14 -40.64
N LEU A 153 6.69 -7.08 -40.06
CA LEU A 153 6.54 -7.22 -38.61
C LEU A 153 7.79 -7.83 -37.98
N LEU A 154 8.38 -8.85 -38.60
CA LEU A 154 9.62 -9.47 -38.14
C LEU A 154 10.80 -8.49 -38.18
N ASP A 155 10.85 -7.62 -39.19
CA ASP A 155 11.92 -6.62 -39.31
C ASP A 155 11.90 -5.61 -38.14
N LYS A 156 10.73 -5.42 -37.51
CA LYS A 156 10.53 -4.43 -36.43
C LYS A 156 10.42 -5.06 -35.04
N VAL A 157 10.19 -6.38 -34.95
CA VAL A 157 9.82 -7.03 -33.69
C VAL A 157 10.84 -6.82 -32.57
N ALA A 158 12.13 -6.87 -32.89
CA ALA A 158 13.19 -6.68 -31.90
C ALA A 158 13.23 -5.23 -31.37
N ASP A 159 12.95 -4.25 -32.22
CA ASP A 159 12.88 -2.84 -31.85
C ASP A 159 11.63 -2.56 -31.02
N ASP A 160 10.49 -3.10 -31.43
CA ASP A 160 9.23 -2.96 -30.70
C ASP A 160 9.33 -3.57 -29.30
N VAL A 161 9.86 -4.79 -29.17
CA VAL A 161 10.08 -5.44 -27.86
C VAL A 161 11.03 -4.61 -27.01
N ARG A 162 12.17 -4.13 -27.55
CA ARG A 162 13.10 -3.27 -26.80
C ARG A 162 12.45 -1.97 -26.33
N LYS A 163 11.61 -1.36 -27.16
CA LYS A 163 10.84 -0.16 -26.82
C LYS A 163 9.89 -0.43 -25.66
N HIS A 164 9.13 -1.52 -25.71
CA HIS A 164 8.21 -1.90 -24.63
C HIS A 164 8.94 -2.25 -23.33
N LEU A 165 10.06 -2.97 -23.40
CA LEU A 165 10.88 -3.27 -22.22
C LEU A 165 11.45 -2.00 -21.59
N ARG A 166 11.91 -1.03 -22.40
CA ARG A 166 12.40 0.26 -21.90
C ARG A 166 11.28 1.04 -21.21
N LEU A 167 10.09 1.10 -21.82
CA LEU A 167 8.92 1.74 -21.22
C LEU A 167 8.56 1.09 -19.88
N ALA A 168 8.46 -0.24 -19.84
CA ALA A 168 8.15 -0.98 -18.63
C ALA A 168 9.20 -0.77 -17.52
N ALA A 169 10.48 -0.78 -17.86
CA ALA A 169 11.55 -0.54 -16.90
C ALA A 169 11.45 0.87 -16.28
N GLN A 170 11.16 1.89 -17.10
CA GLN A 170 10.98 3.26 -16.63
C GLN A 170 9.74 3.42 -15.74
N THR A 171 8.59 2.86 -16.15
CA THR A 171 7.36 2.95 -15.36
C THR A 171 7.48 2.21 -14.04
N LEU A 172 8.09 1.02 -14.04
CA LEU A 172 8.35 0.25 -12.82
C LEU A 172 9.31 0.98 -11.88
N ALA A 173 10.38 1.60 -12.39
CA ALA A 173 11.29 2.40 -11.58
C ALA A 173 10.56 3.58 -10.88
N ASN A 174 9.60 4.20 -11.55
CA ASN A 174 8.80 5.30 -10.99
C ASN A 174 7.78 4.83 -9.93
N LEU A 175 7.41 3.54 -9.94
CA LEU A 175 6.50 2.93 -8.98
C LEU A 175 7.20 2.32 -7.76
N GLN A 176 8.51 2.08 -7.86
CA GLN A 176 9.28 1.54 -6.73
C GLN A 176 9.42 2.58 -5.62
N PRO A 177 9.40 2.15 -4.35
CA PRO A 177 9.85 2.97 -3.21
C PRO A 177 11.21 3.59 -3.52
N GLY A 178 11.38 4.86 -3.18
CA GLY A 178 12.69 5.50 -3.24
C GLY A 178 13.65 4.67 -2.39
N ARG A 179 14.72 4.14 -2.99
CA ARG A 179 15.70 3.26 -2.34
C ARG A 179 16.05 3.85 -0.98
N ARG A 180 15.52 3.23 0.08
CA ARG A 180 15.74 3.60 1.48
C ARG A 180 17.24 3.82 1.61
N ALA A 181 17.66 5.03 1.99
CA ALA A 181 19.05 5.32 2.26
C ALA A 181 19.49 4.43 3.42
N THR A 182 19.95 3.22 3.11
CA THR A 182 20.60 2.30 4.04
C THR A 182 22.01 2.81 4.28
N SER A 183 22.10 3.97 4.95
CA SER A 183 23.36 4.51 5.43
C SER A 183 23.13 5.45 6.61
N SER A 184 22.66 4.90 7.73
CA SER A 184 22.97 5.48 9.03
C SER A 184 22.83 4.39 10.08
N GLY A 185 23.96 3.90 10.58
CA GLY A 185 23.98 2.89 11.64
C GLY A 185 25.17 1.95 11.69
N ARG A 186 26.22 2.09 10.86
CA ARG A 186 27.53 1.50 11.20
C ARG A 186 28.23 2.51 12.12
N ALA A 187 27.93 2.42 13.41
CA ALA A 187 28.64 3.14 14.45
C ALA A 187 30.13 2.87 14.28
N ALA A 188 30.88 3.91 13.92
CA ALA A 188 32.33 3.92 13.97
C ALA A 188 32.72 3.77 15.45
N GLN A 189 33.21 2.59 15.79
CA GLN A 189 33.79 2.31 17.10
C GLN A 189 35.11 3.10 17.21
N PRO A 190 35.25 4.03 18.16
CA PRO A 190 36.52 4.71 18.36
C PRO A 190 37.47 3.75 19.08
N GLN A 191 38.46 3.21 18.36
CA GLN A 191 39.69 2.79 19.00
C GLN A 191 40.38 4.04 19.55
N ARG A 192 40.42 4.17 20.87
CA ARG A 192 41.43 4.99 21.55
C ARG A 192 42.17 4.13 22.56
N SER A 193 43.39 3.83 22.14
CA SER A 193 44.54 3.41 22.91
C SER A 193 44.83 4.36 24.07
N ARG A 194 45.07 3.78 25.25
CA ARG A 194 46.17 4.12 26.16
C ARG A 194 46.39 2.97 27.14
#